data_AF-A0A7S4A4R3-F1
#
_entry.id   AF-A0A7S4A4R3-F1
#
_cell.length_a   1.000
_cell.length_b   1.000
_cell.length_c   1.000
_cell.angle_alpha   90.00
_cell.angle_beta   90.00
_cell.angle_gamma   90.00
#
_symmetry.space_group_name_H-M   'P 1'
#
loop_
_entity.id
_entity.type
_entity.pdbx_description
1 polymer ?
#
loop_
_entity_poly.entity_id
_entity_poly.type
_entity_poly.pdbx_seq_one_letter_code
_entity_poly.pdbx_strand_id
1 'polypeptide(L)'
;MASILDAKVQSYIALYSGIISTLSPSLTTLQLLKTFDRSISAKELATISIRIFPHQCFLKWAQMNAATPVKEHANPWLAFGVVGVLQGGVYGQCTTYVSKLLGLAKKPPKLQDLLRGSAFAGSRDTISQGVPFAYSATVQSMVVDPLYASVAGPVSGDDASQPVRRMAAVMSCSIGATVASQFPHNCQIRMQADPSLGYAGVVRVLTSEFGIRAFYMGASARVALLLVVNSLNELVLKKAWAKDDS
;
A
#
# COMPACT_ATOMS: atom_id res chain seq x y z
N MET A 1 -9.61 -13.44 -23.79
CA MET A 1 -8.47 -12.77 -23.12
C MET A 1 -8.80 -11.28 -23.09
N ALA A 2 -9.33 -10.75 -21.98
CA ALA A 2 -9.59 -9.32 -21.87
C ALA A 2 -8.23 -8.60 -21.97
N SER A 3 -8.01 -7.92 -23.08
CA SER A 3 -6.80 -7.14 -23.29
C SER A 3 -6.71 -6.08 -22.20
N ILE A 4 -5.50 -5.75 -21.76
CA ILE A 4 -5.28 -4.60 -20.87
C ILE A 4 -5.86 -3.30 -21.47
N LEU A 5 -6.08 -3.26 -22.79
CA LEU A 5 -6.71 -2.15 -23.52
C LEU A 5 -8.24 -2.17 -23.47
N ASP A 6 -8.86 -3.15 -22.82
CA ASP A 6 -10.32 -3.20 -22.66
C ASP A 6 -10.83 -1.99 -21.85
N ALA A 7 -11.83 -1.31 -22.40
CA ALA A 7 -12.35 -0.06 -21.83
C ALA A 7 -12.96 -0.26 -20.43
N LYS A 8 -13.54 -1.44 -20.15
CA LYS A 8 -14.11 -1.77 -18.85
C LYS A 8 -12.99 -2.00 -17.83
N VAL A 9 -11.94 -2.73 -18.20
CA VAL A 9 -10.74 -2.92 -17.37
C VAL A 9 -10.05 -1.58 -17.06
N GLN A 10 -9.89 -0.73 -18.07
CA GLN A 10 -9.31 0.61 -17.89
C GLN A 10 -10.14 1.50 -16.98
N SER A 11 -11.48 1.41 -17.06
CA SER A 11 -12.38 2.14 -16.16
C SER A 11 -12.22 1.72 -14.70
N TYR A 12 -12.06 0.41 -14.43
CA TYR A 12 -11.79 -0.09 -13.09
C TYR A 12 -10.41 0.35 -12.56
N ILE A 13 -9.37 0.29 -13.40
CA ILE A 13 -8.02 0.74 -13.02
C ILE A 13 -7.99 2.25 -12.74
N ALA A 14 -8.69 3.05 -13.56
CA ALA A 14 -8.80 4.49 -13.36
C ALA A 14 -9.55 4.82 -12.07
N LEU A 15 -10.69 4.17 -11.80
CA LEU A 15 -11.44 4.34 -10.56
C LEU A 15 -10.61 3.96 -9.32
N TYR A 16 -9.95 2.80 -9.37
CA TYR A 16 -9.03 2.33 -8.32
C TYR A 16 -7.92 3.37 -8.04
N SER A 17 -7.29 3.87 -9.11
CA SER A 17 -6.20 4.85 -9.01
C SER A 17 -6.67 6.19 -8.46
N GLY A 18 -7.85 6.65 -8.88
CA GLY A 18 -8.47 7.89 -8.41
C GLY A 18 -8.80 7.84 -6.92
N ILE A 19 -9.49 6.79 -6.47
CA ILE A 19 -9.90 6.65 -5.06
C ILE A 19 -8.67 6.64 -4.15
N ILE A 20 -7.65 5.84 -4.45
CA ILE A 20 -6.45 5.75 -3.59
C ILE A 20 -5.69 7.08 -3.56
N SER A 21 -5.70 7.84 -4.67
CA SER A 21 -5.01 9.13 -4.76
C SER A 21 -5.64 10.21 -3.89
N THR A 22 -6.92 10.08 -3.49
CA THR A 22 -7.54 11.02 -2.55
C THR A 22 -6.95 10.94 -1.14
N LEU A 23 -6.48 9.75 -0.72
CA LEU A 23 -6.01 9.50 0.65
C LEU A 23 -4.50 9.31 0.74
N SER A 24 -3.89 8.68 -0.27
CA SER A 24 -2.48 8.29 -0.21
C SER A 24 -1.49 9.45 -0.05
N PRO A 25 -1.66 10.67 -0.62
CA PRO A 25 -0.75 11.78 -0.37
C PRO A 25 -0.72 12.17 1.11
N SER A 26 -1.89 12.34 1.74
CA SER A 26 -2.02 12.72 3.14
C SER A 26 -1.39 11.67 4.05
N LEU A 27 -1.75 10.40 3.86
CA LEU A 27 -1.28 9.31 4.71
C LEU A 27 0.22 9.04 4.54
N THR A 28 0.75 9.14 3.31
CA THR A 28 2.19 9.01 3.04
C THR A 28 2.97 10.17 3.67
N THR A 29 2.47 11.40 3.57
CA THR A 29 3.06 12.58 4.20
C THR A 29 3.12 12.41 5.72
N LEU A 30 2.01 12.01 6.35
CA LEU A 30 1.95 11.79 7.79
C LEU A 30 2.92 10.71 8.25
N GLN A 31 3.04 9.61 7.50
CA GLN A 31 4.01 8.55 7.80
C GLN A 31 5.44 9.05 7.69
N LEU A 32 5.76 9.77 6.60
CA LEU A 32 7.09 10.34 6.38
C LEU A 32 7.49 11.24 7.56
N LEU A 33 6.60 12.14 7.98
CA LEU A 33 6.88 13.07 9.06
C LEU A 33 7.15 12.35 10.39
N LYS A 34 6.55 11.18 10.65
CA LYS A 34 6.87 10.36 11.82
C LYS A 34 8.30 9.84 11.81
N THR A 35 8.89 9.59 10.63
CA THR A 35 10.31 9.16 10.52
C THR A 35 11.32 10.30 10.69
N PHE A 36 10.84 11.54 10.78
CA PHE A 36 11.66 12.74 11.07
C PHE A 36 11.23 13.41 12.39
N ASP A 37 10.32 12.79 13.15
CA ASP A 37 9.66 13.37 14.33
C ASP A 37 9.14 14.81 14.12
N ARG A 38 8.55 15.04 12.94
CA ARG A 38 7.96 16.33 12.55
C ARG A 38 6.44 16.27 12.58
N SER A 39 5.83 17.43 12.67
CA SER A 39 4.39 17.64 12.51
C SER A 39 4.14 18.66 11.39
N ILE A 40 2.90 18.68 10.90
CA ILE A 40 2.44 19.61 9.88
C ILE A 40 1.00 20.02 10.21
N SER A 41 0.59 21.23 9.83
CA SER A 41 -0.80 21.64 10.00
C SER A 41 -1.72 20.91 9.01
N ALA A 42 -3.00 20.76 9.38
CA ALA A 42 -3.99 20.15 8.50
C ALA A 42 -4.16 20.91 7.17
N LYS A 43 -4.05 22.25 7.20
CA LYS A 43 -4.14 23.12 6.02
C LYS A 43 -2.99 22.89 5.04
N GLU A 44 -1.76 22.79 5.56
CA GLU A 44 -0.58 22.50 4.74
C GLU A 44 -0.65 21.08 4.17
N LEU A 45 -1.06 20.10 4.99
CA LEU A 45 -1.27 18.72 4.53
C LEU A 45 -2.29 18.64 3.39
N ALA A 46 -3.42 19.34 3.51
CA ALA A 46 -4.44 19.39 2.47
C ALA A 46 -3.89 20.05 1.19
N THR A 47 -3.14 21.14 1.33
CA THR A 47 -2.54 21.86 0.19
C THR A 47 -1.52 21.00 -0.56
N ILE A 48 -0.63 20.32 0.17
CA ILE A 48 0.32 19.36 -0.38
C ILE A 48 -0.43 18.24 -1.11
N SER A 49 -1.47 17.71 -0.49
CA SER A 49 -2.23 16.58 -1.04
C SER A 49 -2.94 16.92 -2.33
N ILE A 50 -3.57 18.11 -2.42
CA ILE A 50 -4.20 18.59 -3.66
C ILE A 50 -3.18 18.73 -4.80
N ARG A 51 -1.98 19.22 -4.49
CA ARG A 51 -0.91 19.38 -5.50
C ARG A 51 -0.37 18.03 -5.99
N ILE A 52 -0.30 17.03 -5.11
CA ILE A 52 0.22 15.70 -5.42
C ILE A 52 -0.82 14.81 -6.11
N PHE A 53 -2.11 15.03 -5.83
CA PHE A 53 -3.24 14.24 -6.31
C PHE A 53 -3.17 13.86 -7.80
N PRO A 54 -3.07 14.80 -8.77
CA PRO A 54 -3.11 14.44 -10.19
C PRO A 54 -1.93 13.56 -10.60
N HIS A 55 -0.75 13.79 -10.01
CA HIS A 55 0.43 12.97 -10.26
C HIS A 55 0.25 11.56 -9.70
N GLN A 56 -0.33 11.41 -8.50
CA GLN A 56 -0.60 10.10 -7.92
C GLN A 56 -1.63 9.30 -8.72
N CYS A 57 -2.68 9.96 -9.23
CA CYS A 57 -3.67 9.32 -10.09
C CYS A 57 -2.99 8.70 -11.32
N PHE A 58 -2.18 9.50 -12.03
CA PHE A 58 -1.47 9.05 -13.22
C PHE A 58 -0.45 7.95 -12.91
N LEU A 59 0.38 8.13 -11.87
CA LEU A 59 1.41 7.17 -11.50
C LEU A 59 0.83 5.84 -11.04
N LYS A 60 -0.29 5.83 -10.32
CA LYS A 60 -0.99 4.60 -9.95
C LYS A 60 -1.63 3.92 -11.15
N TRP A 61 -2.25 4.68 -12.04
CA TRP A 61 -2.77 4.13 -13.28
C TRP A 61 -1.67 3.46 -14.10
N ALA A 62 -0.52 4.13 -14.26
CA ALA A 62 0.65 3.58 -14.95
C ALA A 62 1.22 2.34 -14.23
N GLN A 63 1.33 2.39 -12.89
CA GLN A 63 1.76 1.27 -12.06
C GLN A 63 0.88 0.03 -12.29
N MET A 64 -0.43 0.19 -12.26
CA MET A 64 -1.36 -0.92 -12.41
C MET A 64 -1.26 -1.52 -13.82
N ASN A 65 -1.15 -0.67 -14.84
CA ASN A 65 -0.94 -1.14 -16.21
C ASN A 65 0.39 -1.90 -16.37
N ALA A 66 1.47 -1.44 -15.73
CA ALA A 66 2.76 -2.11 -15.78
C ALA A 66 2.81 -3.42 -14.98
N ALA A 67 2.00 -3.56 -13.94
CA ALA A 67 1.98 -4.74 -13.07
C ALA A 67 1.11 -5.90 -13.61
N THR A 68 0.06 -5.59 -14.39
CA THR A 68 -0.88 -6.60 -14.92
C THR A 68 -0.19 -7.73 -15.71
N PRO A 69 0.78 -7.47 -16.63
CA PRO A 69 1.45 -8.55 -17.36
C PRO A 69 2.20 -9.55 -16.46
N VAL A 70 2.74 -9.08 -15.32
CA VAL A 70 3.47 -9.95 -14.38
C VAL A 70 2.52 -10.95 -13.72
N LYS A 71 1.29 -10.52 -13.41
CA LYS A 71 0.26 -11.43 -12.88
C LYS A 71 -0.14 -12.48 -13.92
N GLU A 72 -0.21 -12.09 -15.19
CA GLU A 72 -0.63 -12.99 -16.27
C GLU A 72 0.40 -14.08 -16.59
N HIS A 73 1.70 -13.74 -16.52
CA HIS A 73 2.77 -14.63 -16.96
C HIS A 73 3.57 -15.31 -15.85
N ALA A 74 3.40 -14.91 -14.58
CA ALA A 74 4.13 -15.51 -13.46
C ALA A 74 3.19 -16.03 -12.37
N ASN A 75 3.03 -15.30 -11.26
CA ASN A 75 2.06 -15.63 -10.23
C ASN A 75 1.62 -14.35 -9.48
N PRO A 76 0.44 -14.37 -8.83
CA PRO A 76 -0.08 -13.20 -8.13
C PRO A 76 0.83 -12.68 -7.01
N TRP A 77 1.58 -13.56 -6.34
CA TRP A 77 2.48 -13.17 -5.24
C TRP A 77 3.67 -12.34 -5.73
N LEU A 78 4.30 -12.76 -6.83
CA LEU A 78 5.38 -12.03 -7.50
C LEU A 78 4.86 -10.71 -8.09
N ALA A 79 3.63 -10.70 -8.60
CA ALA A 79 3.00 -9.47 -9.05
C ALA A 79 2.92 -8.43 -7.93
N PHE A 80 2.61 -8.82 -6.68
CA PHE A 80 2.65 -7.89 -5.54
C PHE A 80 4.04 -7.37 -5.20
N GLY A 81 5.10 -8.15 -5.42
CA GLY A 81 6.47 -7.67 -5.31
C GLY A 81 6.80 -6.58 -6.33
N VAL A 82 6.39 -6.78 -7.59
CA VAL A 82 6.57 -5.78 -8.67
C VAL A 82 5.70 -4.54 -8.43
N VAL A 83 4.43 -4.75 -8.06
CA VAL A 83 3.53 -3.68 -7.58
C VAL A 83 4.24 -2.92 -6.49
N GLY A 84 4.89 -3.58 -5.54
CA GLY A 84 5.62 -2.94 -4.45
C GLY A 84 6.75 -2.04 -4.90
N VAL A 85 7.58 -2.50 -5.83
CA VAL A 85 8.67 -1.68 -6.41
C VAL A 85 8.11 -0.45 -7.11
N LEU A 86 7.09 -0.62 -7.95
CA LEU A 86 6.45 0.47 -8.69
C LEU A 86 5.73 1.44 -7.76
N GLN A 87 5.01 0.93 -6.77
CA GLN A 87 4.39 1.68 -5.68
C GLN A 87 5.43 2.44 -4.86
N GLY A 88 6.64 1.91 -4.79
CA GLY A 88 7.78 2.61 -4.24
C GLY A 88 8.09 3.88 -5.00
N GLY A 89 8.07 3.87 -6.34
CA GLY A 89 8.18 5.08 -7.16
C GLY A 89 6.99 6.04 -6.98
N VAL A 90 5.77 5.50 -6.94
CA VAL A 90 4.54 6.28 -6.70
C VAL A 90 4.63 7.02 -5.36
N TYR A 91 4.90 6.33 -4.27
CA TYR A 91 5.07 6.98 -2.96
C TYR A 91 6.34 7.80 -2.87
N GLY A 92 7.40 7.39 -3.58
CA GLY A 92 8.63 8.13 -3.74
C GLY A 92 8.40 9.54 -4.27
N GLN A 93 7.44 9.71 -5.19
CA GLN A 93 7.09 11.04 -5.71
C GLN A 93 6.54 11.94 -4.62
N CYS A 94 5.67 11.41 -3.76
CA CYS A 94 5.14 12.14 -2.62
C CYS A 94 6.24 12.44 -1.59
N THR A 95 7.03 11.44 -1.20
CA THR A 95 8.05 11.60 -0.14
C THR A 95 9.17 12.53 -0.56
N THR A 96 9.63 12.46 -1.82
CA THR A 96 10.65 13.35 -2.38
C THR A 96 10.15 14.78 -2.46
N TYR A 97 8.92 14.99 -2.93
CA TYR A 97 8.30 16.32 -2.98
C TYR A 97 8.20 16.94 -1.58
N VAL A 98 7.65 16.21 -0.62
CA VAL A 98 7.45 16.68 0.75
C VAL A 98 8.79 16.92 1.45
N SER A 99 9.76 16.00 1.30
CA SER A 99 11.09 16.18 1.88
C SER A 99 11.78 17.43 1.37
N LYS A 100 11.71 17.69 0.06
CA LYS A 100 12.25 18.90 -0.55
C LYS A 100 11.53 20.16 -0.07
N LEU A 101 10.20 20.12 0.01
CA LEU A 101 9.39 21.26 0.44
C LEU A 101 9.65 21.65 1.90
N LEU A 102 9.80 20.67 2.78
CA LEU A 102 9.93 20.89 4.23
C LEU A 102 11.38 20.87 4.72
N GLY A 103 12.36 20.67 3.83
CA GLY A 103 13.78 20.60 4.18
C GLY A 103 14.08 19.47 5.18
N LEU A 104 13.45 18.31 5.01
CA LEU A 104 13.53 17.22 6.01
C LEU A 104 14.96 16.66 6.12
N ALA A 105 15.65 16.49 5.00
CA ALA A 105 17.02 15.95 4.94
C ALA A 105 18.06 17.04 4.65
N LYS A 106 19.31 16.76 5.05
CA LYS A 106 20.46 17.67 4.80
C LYS A 106 20.73 17.89 3.31
N LYS A 107 20.49 16.87 2.48
CA LYS A 107 20.62 16.95 1.03
C LYS A 107 19.23 16.82 0.41
N PRO A 108 18.80 17.76 -0.45
CA PRO A 108 17.49 17.68 -1.06
C PRO A 108 17.43 16.48 -2.02
N PRO A 109 16.35 15.67 -1.96
CA PRO A 109 16.18 14.55 -2.88
C PRO A 109 15.91 15.01 -4.32
N LYS A 110 16.33 14.18 -5.27
CA LYS A 110 16.23 14.36 -6.72
C LYS A 110 15.28 13.33 -7.33
N LEU A 111 14.97 13.48 -8.62
CA LEU A 111 14.07 12.57 -9.35
C LEU A 111 14.59 11.12 -9.38
N GLN A 112 15.90 10.92 -9.41
CA GLN A 112 16.49 9.57 -9.33
C GLN A 112 16.24 8.88 -7.98
N ASP A 113 15.90 9.65 -6.93
CA ASP A 113 15.73 9.11 -5.59
C ASP A 113 14.32 8.51 -5.38
N LEU A 114 13.41 8.69 -6.35
CA LEU A 114 12.04 8.16 -6.31
C LEU A 114 11.97 6.65 -6.08
N LEU A 115 12.87 5.88 -6.72
CA LEU A 115 12.89 4.42 -6.65
C LEU A 115 13.84 3.88 -5.57
N ARG A 116 14.39 4.73 -4.71
CA ARG A 116 15.24 4.28 -3.60
C ARG A 116 14.47 3.41 -2.63
N GLY A 117 15.17 2.42 -2.10
CA GLY A 117 14.55 1.45 -1.19
C GLY A 117 13.62 0.47 -1.91
N SER A 118 13.79 0.23 -3.21
CA SER A 118 12.99 -0.73 -3.99
C SER A 118 12.94 -2.13 -3.37
N ALA A 119 14.01 -2.60 -2.73
CA ALA A 119 14.00 -3.89 -2.03
C ALA A 119 13.09 -3.86 -0.78
N PHE A 120 13.08 -2.74 -0.04
CA PHE A 120 12.13 -2.54 1.05
C PHE A 120 10.69 -2.41 0.52
N ALA A 121 10.50 -1.77 -0.63
CA ALA A 121 9.20 -1.61 -1.29
C ALA A 121 8.62 -2.95 -1.77
N GLY A 122 9.43 -3.77 -2.44
CA GLY A 122 9.02 -5.10 -2.89
C GLY A 122 8.68 -6.00 -1.71
N SER A 123 9.55 -6.07 -0.70
CA SER A 123 9.32 -6.91 0.48
C SER A 123 8.10 -6.48 1.29
N ARG A 124 7.90 -5.17 1.53
CA ARG A 124 6.75 -4.68 2.32
C ARG A 124 5.42 -4.99 1.65
N ASP A 125 5.33 -4.89 0.32
CA ASP A 125 4.06 -5.04 -0.42
C ASP A 125 3.77 -6.51 -0.73
N THR A 126 4.81 -7.34 -0.87
CA THR A 126 4.67 -8.81 -0.84
C THR A 126 4.00 -9.27 0.46
N ILE A 127 4.35 -8.68 1.60
CA ILE A 127 3.70 -8.98 2.88
C ILE A 127 2.32 -8.31 2.94
N SER A 128 2.27 -6.98 2.84
CA SER A 128 1.08 -6.20 3.19
C SER A 128 -0.10 -6.29 2.22
N GLN A 129 0.15 -6.72 0.98
CA GLN A 129 -0.89 -6.95 -0.03
C GLN A 129 -0.93 -8.41 -0.45
N GLY A 130 0.23 -9.08 -0.59
CA GLY A 130 0.29 -10.50 -0.94
C GLY A 130 -0.33 -11.42 0.11
N VAL A 131 -0.08 -11.19 1.41
CA VAL A 131 -0.66 -12.02 2.48
C VAL A 131 -2.19 -11.90 2.53
N PRO A 132 -2.80 -10.69 2.56
CA PRO A 132 -4.26 -10.58 2.50
C PRO A 132 -4.86 -11.17 1.22
N PHE A 133 -4.20 -11.03 0.08
CA PHE A 133 -4.69 -11.58 -1.18
C PHE A 133 -4.73 -13.12 -1.14
N ALA A 134 -3.67 -13.76 -0.67
CA ALA A 134 -3.54 -15.22 -0.68
C ALA A 134 -4.26 -15.92 0.49
N TYR A 135 -4.26 -15.32 1.69
CA TYR A 135 -4.67 -16.01 2.92
C TYR A 135 -5.99 -15.52 3.52
N SER A 136 -6.63 -14.48 2.96
CA SER A 136 -7.93 -14.00 3.48
C SER A 136 -9.01 -15.08 3.50
N ALA A 137 -9.00 -16.04 2.56
CA ALA A 137 -9.96 -17.16 2.57
C ALA A 137 -9.73 -18.11 3.74
N THR A 138 -8.46 -18.44 4.01
CA THR A 138 -8.05 -19.24 5.16
C THR A 138 -8.38 -18.55 6.47
N VAL A 139 -8.11 -17.24 6.59
CA VAL A 139 -8.47 -16.46 7.78
C VAL A 139 -9.99 -16.43 7.98
N GLN A 140 -10.76 -16.35 6.89
CA GLN A 140 -12.20 -16.42 6.97
C GLN A 140 -12.64 -17.77 7.57
N SER A 141 -12.22 -18.89 6.99
CA SER A 141 -12.67 -20.22 7.42
C SER A 141 -12.15 -20.63 8.80
N MET A 142 -10.93 -20.24 9.16
CA MET A 142 -10.29 -20.68 10.41
C MET A 142 -10.57 -19.76 11.60
N VAL A 143 -10.88 -18.48 11.36
CA VAL A 143 -11.01 -17.48 12.43
C VAL A 143 -12.36 -16.78 12.39
N VAL A 144 -12.72 -16.19 11.25
CA VAL A 144 -13.93 -15.35 11.17
C VAL A 144 -15.20 -16.19 11.24
N ASP A 145 -15.28 -17.28 10.49
CA ASP A 145 -16.47 -18.14 10.44
C ASP A 145 -16.77 -18.79 11.80
N PRO A 146 -15.78 -19.36 12.53
CA PRO A 146 -16.02 -19.86 13.89
C PRO A 146 -16.44 -18.77 14.88
N LEU A 147 -15.81 -17.58 14.83
CA LEU A 147 -16.18 -16.47 15.71
C LEU A 147 -17.59 -15.97 15.40
N TYR A 148 -17.93 -15.83 14.12
CA TYR A 148 -19.27 -15.43 13.71
C TYR A 148 -20.31 -16.48 14.11
N ALA A 149 -20.00 -17.77 13.93
CA ALA A 149 -20.87 -18.86 14.32
C ALA A 149 -21.19 -18.87 15.82
N SER A 150 -20.21 -18.49 16.65
CA SER A 150 -20.39 -18.40 18.10
C SER A 150 -21.38 -17.31 18.54
N VAL A 151 -21.64 -16.31 17.69
CA VAL A 151 -22.51 -15.15 18.00
C VAL A 151 -23.83 -15.20 17.24
N ALA A 152 -23.81 -15.61 15.98
CA ALA A 152 -24.95 -15.52 15.06
C ALA A 152 -25.52 -16.88 14.61
N GLY A 153 -24.92 -17.99 15.06
CA GLY A 153 -25.33 -19.34 14.69
C GLY A 153 -24.60 -19.91 13.46
N PRO A 154 -24.89 -21.17 13.07
CA PRO A 154 -24.16 -21.88 12.02
C PRO A 154 -24.13 -21.11 10.69
N VAL A 155 -22.95 -21.07 10.05
CA VAL A 155 -22.73 -20.34 8.81
C VAL A 155 -22.65 -21.30 7.61
N SER A 156 -23.35 -20.94 6.53
CA SER A 156 -23.28 -21.62 5.23
C SER A 156 -22.58 -20.75 4.18
N GLY A 157 -22.21 -21.36 3.04
CA GLY A 157 -21.55 -20.65 1.93
C GLY A 157 -22.46 -19.65 1.20
N ASP A 158 -23.77 -19.89 1.22
CA ASP A 158 -24.80 -19.08 0.53
C ASP A 158 -25.49 -18.05 1.46
N ASP A 159 -24.98 -17.89 2.69
CA ASP A 159 -25.51 -16.94 3.64
C ASP A 159 -25.28 -15.49 3.18
N ALA A 160 -26.30 -14.64 3.32
CA ALA A 160 -26.23 -13.20 3.07
C ALA A 160 -25.11 -12.49 3.86
N SER A 161 -24.63 -13.09 4.97
CA SER A 161 -23.49 -12.60 5.74
C SER A 161 -22.12 -12.83 5.06
N GLN A 162 -22.04 -13.65 4.01
CA GLN A 162 -20.78 -14.05 3.37
C GLN A 162 -19.90 -12.86 2.96
N PRO A 163 -20.42 -11.79 2.33
CA PRO A 163 -19.59 -10.66 1.94
C PRO A 163 -19.00 -9.91 3.15
N VAL A 164 -19.75 -9.85 4.26
CA VAL A 164 -19.31 -9.20 5.50
C VAL A 164 -18.20 -10.01 6.15
N ARG A 165 -18.36 -11.33 6.27
CA ARG A 165 -17.33 -12.24 6.81
C ARG A 165 -16.07 -12.22 5.95
N ARG A 166 -16.24 -12.22 4.63
CA ARG A 166 -15.15 -12.09 3.66
C ARG A 166 -14.36 -10.80 3.87
N MET A 167 -15.06 -9.68 3.98
CA MET A 167 -14.42 -8.39 4.18
C MET A 167 -13.75 -8.31 5.56
N ALA A 168 -14.36 -8.83 6.62
CA ALA A 168 -13.75 -8.91 7.94
C ALA A 168 -12.41 -9.67 7.89
N ALA A 169 -12.36 -10.81 7.19
CA ALA A 169 -11.12 -11.57 7.02
C ALA A 169 -10.06 -10.79 6.24
N VAL A 170 -10.45 -10.09 5.16
CA VAL A 170 -9.54 -9.22 4.40
C VAL A 170 -8.99 -8.10 5.30
N MET A 171 -9.84 -7.43 6.08
CA MET A 171 -9.43 -6.35 6.96
C MET A 171 -8.49 -6.83 8.08
N SER A 172 -8.84 -7.92 8.78
CA SER A 172 -8.02 -8.48 9.85
C SER A 172 -6.65 -8.91 9.36
N CYS A 173 -6.61 -9.61 8.21
CA CYS A 173 -5.36 -10.01 7.57
C CYS A 173 -4.53 -8.80 7.14
N SER A 174 -5.19 -7.76 6.60
CA SER A 174 -4.54 -6.51 6.20
C SER A 174 -3.89 -5.77 7.36
N ILE A 175 -4.54 -5.70 8.53
CA ILE A 175 -3.98 -5.04 9.72
C ILE A 175 -2.69 -5.75 10.15
N GLY A 176 -2.74 -7.07 10.32
CA GLY A 176 -1.58 -7.86 10.73
C GLY A 176 -0.42 -7.74 9.74
N ALA A 177 -0.69 -7.92 8.46
CA ALA A 177 0.32 -7.82 7.39
C ALA A 177 0.90 -6.40 7.25
N THR A 178 0.10 -5.37 7.49
CA THR A 178 0.56 -3.98 7.50
C THR A 178 1.55 -3.72 8.62
N VAL A 179 1.21 -4.15 9.84
CA VAL A 179 2.10 -3.99 11.01
C VAL A 179 3.38 -4.78 10.82
N ALA A 180 3.30 -6.04 10.37
CA ALA A 180 4.46 -6.90 10.14
C ALA A 180 5.44 -6.31 9.10
N SER A 181 4.94 -5.54 8.14
CA SER A 181 5.75 -4.93 7.10
C SER A 181 6.10 -3.46 7.35
N GLN A 182 5.80 -2.91 8.54
CA GLN A 182 5.94 -1.48 8.82
C GLN A 182 7.39 -1.01 8.86
N PHE A 183 8.29 -1.82 9.40
CA PHE A 183 9.70 -1.44 9.46
C PHE A 183 10.36 -1.28 8.08
N PRO A 184 10.22 -2.23 7.12
CA PRO A 184 10.65 -2.02 5.73
C PRO A 184 10.06 -0.75 5.11
N HIS A 185 8.77 -0.47 5.35
CA HIS A 185 8.13 0.73 4.83
C HIS A 185 8.77 2.02 5.36
N ASN A 186 9.03 2.09 6.67
CA ASN A 186 9.72 3.22 7.28
C ASN A 186 11.14 3.40 6.72
N CYS A 187 11.86 2.29 6.52
CA CYS A 187 13.18 2.32 5.89
C CYS A 187 13.13 2.90 4.48
N GLN A 188 12.15 2.49 3.68
CA GLN A 188 11.99 3.00 2.33
C GLN A 188 11.72 4.51 2.30
N ILE A 189 10.68 4.98 3.00
CA ILE A 189 10.28 6.39 2.93
C ILE A 189 11.38 7.32 3.48
N ARG A 190 12.14 6.85 4.47
CA ARG A 190 13.31 7.55 5.01
C ARG A 190 14.46 7.60 3.99
N MET A 191 14.73 6.51 3.25
CA MET A 191 15.74 6.50 2.18
C MET A 191 15.37 7.38 0.97
N GLN A 192 14.08 7.49 0.66
CA GLN A 192 13.59 8.36 -0.42
C GLN A 192 13.70 9.83 -0.02
N ALA A 193 13.43 10.13 1.24
CA ALA A 193 13.50 11.50 1.77
C ALA A 193 14.92 11.97 2.07
N ASP A 194 15.83 11.08 2.48
CA ASP A 194 17.25 11.38 2.74
C ASP A 194 18.18 10.58 1.81
N PRO A 195 18.67 11.21 0.71
CA PRO A 195 19.53 10.55 -0.27
C PRO A 195 20.90 10.12 0.27
N SER A 196 21.30 10.64 1.45
CA SER A 196 22.57 10.27 2.07
C SER A 196 22.56 8.86 2.64
N LEU A 197 21.38 8.26 2.83
CA LEU A 197 21.22 6.95 3.45
C LEU A 197 21.18 5.83 2.40
N GLY A 198 22.08 4.86 2.56
CA GLY A 198 21.98 3.54 1.93
C GLY A 198 21.11 2.58 2.74
N TYR A 199 20.94 1.35 2.27
CA TYR A 199 20.12 0.31 2.94
C TYR A 199 20.54 0.03 4.39
N ALA A 200 21.83 -0.22 4.63
CA ALA A 200 22.33 -0.42 6.00
C ALA A 200 22.25 0.88 6.83
N GLY A 201 22.51 2.01 6.19
CA GLY A 201 22.47 3.33 6.83
C GLY A 201 21.08 3.66 7.38
N VAL A 202 20.02 3.42 6.61
CA VAL A 202 18.66 3.74 7.07
C VAL A 202 18.20 2.83 8.21
N VAL A 203 18.55 1.55 8.16
CA VAL A 203 18.23 0.60 9.25
C VAL A 203 18.90 1.07 10.53
N ARG A 204 20.20 1.41 10.46
CA ARG A 204 20.95 1.92 11.61
C ARG A 204 20.35 3.22 12.14
N VAL A 205 20.06 4.18 11.27
CA VAL A 205 19.50 5.48 11.66
C VAL A 205 18.15 5.31 12.36
N LEU A 206 17.20 4.59 11.75
CA LEU A 206 15.87 4.41 12.33
C LEU A 206 15.92 3.63 13.64
N THR A 207 16.75 2.60 13.74
CA THR A 207 16.91 1.83 14.99
C THR A 207 17.61 2.64 16.08
N SER A 208 18.60 3.47 15.75
CA SER A 208 19.26 4.34 16.74
C SER A 208 18.39 5.50 17.19
N GLU A 209 17.62 6.11 16.29
CA GLU A 209 16.77 7.27 16.61
C GLU A 209 15.49 6.86 17.36
N PHE A 210 14.91 5.71 17.04
CA PHE A 210 13.58 5.33 17.51
C PHE A 210 13.50 3.97 18.21
N GLY A 211 14.56 3.16 18.18
CA GLY A 211 14.56 1.82 18.77
C GLY A 211 13.40 0.95 18.23
N ILE A 212 12.70 0.28 19.14
CA ILE A 212 11.56 -0.58 18.79
C ILE A 212 10.38 0.20 18.18
N ARG A 213 10.28 1.50 18.43
CA ARG A 213 9.24 2.36 17.86
C ARG A 213 9.34 2.45 16.34
N ALA A 214 10.52 2.23 15.76
CA ALA A 214 10.70 2.17 14.30
C ALA A 214 9.83 1.08 13.64
N PHE A 215 9.44 0.04 14.38
CA PHE A 215 8.63 -1.07 13.86
C PHE A 215 7.13 -0.79 13.81
N TYR A 216 6.62 0.23 14.52
CA TYR A 216 5.17 0.52 14.54
C TYR A 216 4.84 2.00 14.37
N MET A 217 5.84 2.89 14.29
CA MET A 217 5.58 4.30 14.03
C MET A 217 4.90 4.51 12.68
N GLY A 218 3.86 5.35 12.68
CA GLY A 218 3.05 5.62 11.49
C GLY A 218 2.18 4.44 11.03
N ALA A 219 2.14 3.32 11.79
CA ALA A 219 1.36 2.15 11.40
C ALA A 219 -0.13 2.48 11.25
N SER A 220 -0.72 3.33 12.09
CA SER A 220 -2.13 3.71 11.99
C SER A 220 -2.49 4.34 10.63
N ALA A 221 -1.68 5.30 10.17
CA ALA A 221 -1.87 5.92 8.86
C ALA A 221 -1.70 4.90 7.72
N ARG A 222 -0.81 3.92 7.89
CA ARG A 222 -0.60 2.88 6.87
C ARG A 222 -1.69 1.84 6.86
N VAL A 223 -2.17 1.42 8.03
CA VAL A 223 -3.33 0.54 8.19
C VAL A 223 -4.54 1.19 7.53
N ALA A 224 -4.82 2.46 7.78
CA ALA A 224 -5.91 3.18 7.12
C ALA A 224 -5.78 3.15 5.58
N LEU A 225 -4.58 3.40 5.05
CA LEU A 225 -4.33 3.34 3.61
C LEU A 225 -4.53 1.92 3.06
N LEU A 226 -3.97 0.91 3.73
CA LEU A 226 -3.98 -0.46 3.25
C LEU A 226 -5.33 -1.16 3.41
N LEU A 227 -6.15 -0.74 4.38
CA LEU A 227 -7.55 -1.18 4.44
C LEU A 227 -8.32 -0.73 3.20
N VAL A 228 -8.14 0.52 2.76
CA VAL A 228 -8.75 1.02 1.52
C VAL A 228 -8.20 0.29 0.31
N VAL A 229 -6.86 0.19 0.19
CA VAL A 229 -6.20 -0.51 -0.92
C VAL A 229 -6.66 -1.96 -1.01
N ASN A 230 -6.66 -2.70 0.09
CA ASN A 230 -7.02 -4.12 0.08
C ASN A 230 -8.52 -4.35 -0.10
N SER A 231 -9.38 -3.45 0.39
CA SER A 231 -10.82 -3.48 0.07
C SER A 231 -11.05 -3.26 -1.42
N LEU A 232 -10.36 -2.29 -2.03
CA LEU A 232 -10.44 -2.05 -3.47
C LEU A 232 -9.81 -3.21 -4.27
N ASN A 233 -8.76 -3.84 -3.75
CA ASN A 233 -8.20 -5.04 -4.37
C ASN A 233 -9.24 -6.17 -4.42
N GLU A 234 -9.99 -6.38 -3.33
CA GLU A 234 -11.03 -7.39 -3.26
C GLU A 234 -12.24 -7.05 -4.16
N LEU A 235 -12.72 -5.81 -4.10
CA LEU A 235 -13.98 -5.40 -4.74
C LEU A 235 -13.83 -5.09 -6.23
N VAL A 236 -12.67 -4.57 -6.64
CA VAL A 236 -12.42 -4.03 -7.99
C VAL A 236 -11.33 -4.83 -8.68
N LEU A 237 -10.14 -4.93 -8.08
CA LEU A 237 -8.99 -5.50 -8.77
C LEU A 237 -9.15 -7.00 -9.06
N LYS A 238 -9.70 -7.76 -8.12
CA LYS A 238 -10.02 -9.18 -8.35
C LYS A 238 -11.00 -9.38 -9.50
N LYS A 239 -11.96 -8.49 -9.68
CA LYS A 239 -12.90 -8.55 -10.82
C LYS A 239 -12.20 -8.20 -12.13
N ALA A 240 -11.31 -7.20 -12.12
CA ALA A 240 -10.51 -6.84 -13.28
C ALA A 240 -9.45 -7.91 -13.64
N TRP A 241 -9.04 -8.74 -12.67
CA TRP A 241 -8.03 -9.79 -12.85
C TRP A 241 -8.61 -11.20 -12.95
N ALA A 242 -9.90 -11.39 -12.70
CA ALA A 242 -10.58 -12.63 -13.02
C ALA A 242 -10.44 -12.85 -14.53
N LYS A 243 -10.00 -14.04 -14.94
CA LYS A 243 -10.17 -14.42 -16.33
C LYS A 243 -11.67 -14.38 -16.57
N ASP A 244 -12.12 -13.70 -17.61
CA ASP A 244 -13.44 -14.02 -18.15
C ASP A 244 -13.39 -15.52 -18.44
N ASP A 245 -14.06 -16.32 -17.61
CA ASP A 245 -14.43 -17.68 -17.97
C ASP A 245 -15.52 -17.53 -19.04
N SER A 246 -15.07 -17.25 -20.26
CA SER A 246 -15.83 -17.32 -21.51
C SER A 246 -15.17 -18.35 -22.41
#